data_AF-A0A2D9C3T6-F1
#
_entry.id   AF-A0A2D9C3T6-F1
#
_cell.length_a   1.000
_cell.length_b   1.000
_cell.length_c   1.000
_cell.angle_alpha   90.00
_cell.angle_beta   90.00
_cell.angle_gamma   90.00
#
_symmetry.space_group_name_H-M   'P 1'
#
loop_
_entity.id
_entity.type
_entity.pdbx_description
1 polymer ?
#
loop_
_entity_poly.entity_id
_entity_poly.type
_entity_poly.pdbx_seq_one_letter_code
_entity_poly.pdbx_strand_id
1 'polypeptide(L)' 'MAQKLSDKARKDKAKRDLEYAKTDSRRSKKAENQRKRRKAEKKHGKNWLLDKDYDHTKKRFVSVKENRGNYGKGTKK' A
#
# COMPACT_ATOMS: atom_id res chain seq x y z
N MET A 1 -10.34 12.83 -10.50
CA MET A 1 -11.68 13.11 -9.97
C MET A 1 -11.94 12.18 -8.82
N ALA A 2 -12.06 12.70 -7.60
CA ALA A 2 -12.59 11.91 -6.49
C ALA A 2 -14.06 11.57 -6.78
N GLN A 3 -14.49 10.36 -6.45
CA GLN A 3 -15.89 9.95 -6.64
C GLN A 3 -16.79 10.83 -5.77
N LYS A 4 -17.77 11.51 -6.38
CA LYS A 4 -18.75 12.33 -5.66
C LYS A 4 -19.78 11.41 -4.99
N LEU A 5 -19.45 10.88 -3.81
CA LEU A 5 -20.32 10.02 -3.02
C LEU A 5 -21.23 10.85 -2.12
N SER A 6 -22.48 10.40 -1.92
CA SER A 6 -23.31 10.92 -0.84
C SER A 6 -22.69 10.58 0.53
N ASP A 7 -23.08 11.31 1.58
CA ASP A 7 -22.53 11.10 2.91
C ASP A 7 -22.72 9.67 3.43
N LYS A 8 -23.89 9.08 3.14
CA LYS A 8 -24.17 7.68 3.47
C LYS A 8 -23.21 6.75 2.72
N ALA A 9 -23.10 6.90 1.40
CA ALA A 9 -22.24 6.04 0.59
C ALA A 9 -20.76 6.14 0.98
N ARG A 10 -20.29 7.33 1.36
CA ARG A 10 -18.94 7.56 1.87
C ARG A 10 -18.68 6.81 3.18
N LYS A 11 -19.62 6.86 4.13
CA LYS A 11 -19.53 6.11 5.41
C LYS A 11 -19.53 4.60 5.17
N ASP A 12 -20.42 4.10 4.31
CA ASP A 12 -20.52 2.68 4.00
C ASP A 12 -19.25 2.16 3.31
N LYS A 13 -18.67 2.95 2.39
CA LYS A 13 -17.39 2.63 1.76
C LYS A 13 -16.26 2.59 2.79
N ALA A 14 -16.18 3.58 3.68
CA ALA A 14 -15.15 3.62 4.72
C ALA A 14 -15.23 2.41 5.66
N LYS A 15 -16.45 1.97 6.02
CA LYS A 15 -16.66 0.76 6.83
C LYS A 15 -16.13 -0.50 6.12
N ARG A 16 -16.52 -0.73 4.85
CA ARG A 16 -16.00 -1.87 4.06
C ARG A 16 -14.49 -1.85 3.91
N ASP A 17 -13.92 -0.68 3.62
CA ASP A 17 -12.46 -0.54 3.45
C ASP A 17 -11.72 -0.85 4.76
N LEU A 18 -12.28 -0.45 5.91
CA LEU A 18 -11.74 -0.74 7.23
C LEU A 18 -11.81 -2.23 7.57
N GLU A 19 -12.93 -2.88 7.30
CA GLU A 19 -13.11 -4.33 7.47
C GLU A 19 -12.11 -5.11 6.63
N TYR A 20 -12.00 -4.76 5.33
CA TYR A 20 -11.03 -5.36 4.42
C TYR A 20 -9.58 -5.17 4.91
N ALA A 21 -9.22 -3.95 5.34
CA ALA A 21 -7.90 -3.64 5.87
C ALA A 21 -7.56 -4.42 7.16
N LYS A 22 -8.58 -4.85 7.91
CA LYS A 22 -8.45 -5.64 9.14
C LYS A 22 -8.46 -7.15 8.91
N THR A 23 -8.60 -7.65 7.68
CA THR A 23 -8.46 -9.09 7.38
C THR A 23 -7.05 -9.60 7.72
N ASP A 24 -6.94 -10.89 8.06
CA ASP A 24 -5.68 -11.47 8.51
C ASP A 24 -4.59 -11.43 7.44
N SER A 25 -4.94 -11.61 6.17
CA SER A 25 -3.99 -11.44 5.05
C SER A 25 -3.39 -10.03 5.03
N ARG A 26 -4.21 -8.99 5.25
CA ARG A 26 -3.76 -7.59 5.25
C ARG A 26 -2.92 -7.28 6.49
N ARG A 27 -3.29 -7.82 7.66
CA ARG A 27 -2.51 -7.71 8.90
C ARG A 27 -1.13 -8.38 8.77
N SER A 28 -1.07 -9.59 8.23
CA SER A 28 0.17 -10.33 7.98
C SER A 28 1.11 -9.57 7.03
N LYS A 29 0.58 -9.08 5.90
CA LYS A 29 1.35 -8.23 4.96
C LYS A 29 1.86 -6.95 5.60
N LYS A 30 1.05 -6.30 6.46
CA LYS A 30 1.48 -5.11 7.21
C LYS A 30 2.65 -5.43 8.15
N ALA A 31 2.56 -6.49 8.94
CA ALA A 31 3.62 -6.91 9.85
C ALA A 31 4.91 -7.30 9.11
N GLU A 32 4.77 -8.06 8.02
CA GLU A 32 5.89 -8.44 7.16
C GLU A 32 6.59 -7.20 6.57
N ASN A 33 5.83 -6.25 6.02
CA ASN A 33 6.37 -5.03 5.44
C ASN A 33 7.11 -4.19 6.51
N GLN A 34 6.58 -4.09 7.73
CA GLN A 34 7.29 -3.42 8.83
C GLN A 34 8.63 -4.08 9.14
N ARG A 35 8.69 -5.42 9.22
CA ARG A 35 9.96 -6.15 9.41
C ARG A 35 10.95 -5.86 8.28
N LYS A 36 10.49 -5.89 7.03
CA LYS A 36 11.32 -5.61 5.85
C LYS A 36 11.82 -4.17 5.83
N ARG A 37 10.98 -3.19 6.16
CA ARG A 37 11.38 -1.79 6.28
C ARG A 37 12.45 -1.60 7.34
N ARG A 38 12.28 -2.15 8.55
CA ARG A 38 13.30 -2.09 9.61
C ARG A 38 14.63 -2.70 9.16
N LYS A 39 14.58 -3.86 8.48
CA LYS A 39 15.79 -4.51 7.94
C LYS A 39 16.48 -3.65 6.89
N ALA A 40 15.72 -3.05 5.97
CA ALA A 40 16.26 -2.18 4.93
C ALA A 40 16.80 -0.87 5.50
N GLU A 41 16.13 -0.28 6.49
CA GLU A 41 16.58 0.90 7.22
C GLU A 41 17.92 0.64 7.90
N LYS A 42 18.07 -0.51 8.59
CA LYS A 42 19.35 -0.91 9.19
C LYS A 42 20.46 -1.10 8.16
N LYS A 43 20.13 -1.56 6.95
CA LYS A 43 21.10 -1.87 5.89
C LYS A 43 21.51 -0.65 5.07
N HIS A 44 20.59 0.25 4.76
CA HIS A 44 20.78 1.33 3.79
C HIS A 44 20.53 2.73 4.36
N GLY A 45 20.02 2.83 5.59
CA GLY A 45 19.58 4.07 6.21
C GLY A 45 18.13 4.44 5.89
N LYS A 46 17.56 5.35 6.69
CA LYS A 46 16.17 5.83 6.54
C LYS A 46 15.93 6.52 5.20
N ASN A 47 16.89 7.31 4.73
CA ASN A 47 16.76 8.10 3.51
C ASN A 47 16.64 7.23 2.26
N TRP A 48 17.22 6.03 2.26
CA TRP A 48 17.09 5.08 1.15
C TRP A 48 15.64 4.59 0.95
N LEU A 49 14.83 4.59 2.02
CA LEU A 49 13.43 4.17 1.99
C LEU A 49 12.47 5.30 1.55
N LEU A 50 12.97 6.51 1.32
CA LEU A 50 12.17 7.61 0.78
C LEU A 50 11.66 7.21 -0.61
N ASP A 51 10.37 7.48 -0.84
CA ASP A 51 9.65 7.16 -2.07
C ASP A 51 9.71 5.68 -2.50
N LYS A 52 9.94 4.76 -1.55
CA LYS A 52 9.92 3.32 -1.81
C LYS A 52 8.85 2.59 -1.01
N ASP A 53 8.10 1.74 -1.70
CA ASP A 53 7.19 0.77 -1.12
C ASP A 53 7.71 -0.65 -1.41
N TYR A 54 7.46 -1.59 -0.49
CA TYR A 54 7.76 -3.00 -0.74
C TYR A 54 6.67 -3.63 -1.61
N ASP A 55 7.04 -4.09 -2.80
CA ASP A 55 6.16 -4.82 -3.70
C ASP A 55 6.21 -6.31 -3.37
N HIS A 56 5.05 -6.88 -3.02
CA HIS A 56 4.92 -8.29 -2.67
C HIS A 56 4.91 -9.20 -3.91
N THR A 57 4.62 -8.66 -5.10
CA THR A 57 4.65 -9.40 -6.38
C THR A 57 6.09 -9.54 -6.89
N LYS A 58 6.88 -8.46 -6.86
CA LYS A 58 8.31 -8.45 -7.24
C LYS A 58 9.26 -8.80 -6.08
N LYS A 59 8.73 -8.94 -4.86
CA LYS A 59 9.45 -9.24 -3.62
C LYS A 59 10.64 -8.28 -3.35
N ARG A 60 10.52 -7.01 -3.73
CA ARG A 60 11.57 -5.99 -3.56
C ARG A 60 10.98 -4.59 -3.30
N PHE A 61 11.82 -3.68 -2.79
CA PHE A 61 11.46 -2.26 -2.74
C PHE A 61 11.49 -1.67 -4.14
N VAL A 62 10.41 -0.97 -4.50
CA VAL A 62 10.22 -0.28 -5.79
C VAL A 62 9.74 1.14 -5.53
N SER A 63 9.72 2.00 -6.55
CA SER A 63 9.21 3.35 -6.34
C SER A 63 7.72 3.32 -5.97
N VAL A 64 7.30 4.27 -5.14
CA VAL A 64 5.88 4.47 -4.77
C VAL A 64 5.01 4.62 -6.03
N LYS A 65 5.51 5.35 -7.04
CA LYS A 65 4.82 5.58 -8.32
C LYS A 65 4.53 4.26 -9.04
N GLU A 66 5.53 3.39 -9.16
CA GLU A 66 5.36 2.08 -9.82
C GLU A 66 4.39 1.18 -9.06
N ASN A 67 4.56 1.04 -7.74
CA ASN A 67 3.75 0.13 -6.93
C ASN A 67 2.27 0.56 -6.89
N ARG A 68 2.01 1.83 -6.56
CA ARG A 68 0.65 2.35 -6.44
C ARG A 68 -0.03 2.59 -7.79
N GLY A 69 0.77 2.84 -8.84
CA GLY A 69 0.31 3.02 -10.21
C GLY A 69 0.13 1.71 -10.99
N ASN A 70 0.26 0.54 -10.34
CA ASN A 70 0.20 -0.77 -11.00
C ASN A 70 1.11 -0.87 -12.23
N TYR A 71 2.32 -0.31 -12.17
CA TYR A 71 3.27 -0.29 -13.28
C TYR A 71 2.72 0.32 -14.58
N GLY A 72 1.82 1.30 -14.47
CA GLY A 72 1.17 1.92 -15.63
C GLY A 72 0.03 1.08 -16.22
N LYS A 73 -0.24 -0.12 -15.69
CA LYS A 73 -1.36 -0.99 -16.09
C LYS A 73 -2.63 -0.67 -15.30
N GLY A 74 -2.87 0.61 -15.03
CA GLY A 74 -4.02 1.06 -14.28
C GLY A 74 -5.34 0.74 -14.99
N THR A 75 -6.45 1.00 -14.31
CA THR A 75 -7.80 0.73 -14.83
C THR A 75 -8.31 1.77 -15.83
N LYS A 76 -7.50 2.79 -16.13
CA LYS A 76 -7.76 3.75 -17.21
C LYS A 76 -7.03 3.27 -18.46
N LYS A 77 -7.77 2.71 -19.40
CA LYS A 77 -7.35 2.59 -20.80
C LYS A 77 -7.81 3.82 -21.55
#